data_AF-A0A535A3A2-F1
#
_entry.id   AF-A0A535A3A2-F1
#
_cell.length_a   1.000
_cell.length_b   1.000
_cell.length_c   1.000
_cell.angle_alpha   90.00
_cell.angle_beta   90.00
_cell.angle_gamma   90.00
#
_symmetry.space_group_name_H-M   'P 1'
#
loop_
_entity.id
_entity.type
_entity.pdbx_description
1 polymer ?
#
loop_
_entity_poly.entity_id
_entity_poly.type
_entity_poly.pdbx_seq_one_letter_code
_entity_poly.pdbx_strand_id
1 'polypeptide(L)'
;MALCCAHMAAGYLAYEAVRPAGPHRAGLLAAAVALANAADLDFVPGILLGHPGMFHRGVTHTVAAVVAVGCLAALVGPGGRRALWASATYASHLLLDFFTIDRRPPYGGRFLWPFSDAYYLSPVTPLPEIVVDGSGRMAFFASLVGPHTAPVWAQEIALLGLVVAAVHALRAVIAWPAWSGIAEEP
;
A
#
# COMPACT_ATOMS: atom_id res chain seq x y z
N MET A 1 -4.81 3.35 8.73
CA MET A 1 -5.72 4.27 8.01
C MET A 1 -6.31 3.43 6.89
N ALA A 2 -7.56 3.60 6.44
CA ALA A 2 -8.07 2.73 5.38
C ALA A 2 -7.89 3.40 4.01
N LEU A 3 -6.80 3.06 3.31
CA LEU A 3 -6.41 3.60 2.01
C LEU A 3 -6.11 2.48 0.99
N CYS A 4 -7.08 1.60 0.78
CA CYS A 4 -6.85 0.34 0.07
C CYS A 4 -6.19 0.55 -1.31
N CYS A 5 -6.71 1.46 -2.15
CA CYS A 5 -6.16 1.64 -3.50
C CYS A 5 -4.80 2.37 -3.51
N ALA A 6 -4.51 3.25 -2.56
CA ALA A 6 -3.19 3.88 -2.46
C ALA A 6 -2.11 2.83 -2.11
N HIS A 7 -2.42 1.92 -1.18
CA HIS A 7 -1.54 0.78 -0.90
C HIS A 7 -1.45 -0.19 -2.09
N MET A 8 -2.55 -0.42 -2.83
CA MET A 8 -2.47 -1.17 -4.10
C MET A 8 -1.53 -0.50 -5.11
N ALA A 9 -1.52 0.83 -5.20
CA ALA A 9 -0.63 1.57 -6.10
C ALA A 9 0.85 1.38 -5.70
N ALA A 10 1.15 1.41 -4.40
CA ALA A 10 2.49 1.09 -3.90
C ALA A 10 2.88 -0.37 -4.18
N GLY A 11 1.95 -1.32 -4.01
CA GLY A 11 2.15 -2.71 -4.37
C GLY A 11 2.37 -2.92 -5.88
N TYR A 12 1.66 -2.18 -6.73
CA TYR A 12 1.88 -2.19 -8.17
C TYR A 12 3.27 -1.66 -8.54
N LEU A 13 3.72 -0.55 -7.93
CA LEU A 13 5.08 -0.04 -8.11
C LEU A 13 6.15 -1.04 -7.64
N ALA A 14 5.92 -1.68 -6.49
CA ALA A 14 6.82 -2.71 -5.98
C ALA A 14 6.89 -3.93 -6.91
N TYR A 15 5.78 -4.32 -7.53
CA TYR A 15 5.76 -5.33 -8.59
C TYR A 15 6.56 -4.87 -9.81
N GLU A 16 6.30 -3.66 -10.31
CA GLU A 16 6.95 -3.10 -11.49
C GLU A 16 8.47 -2.97 -11.34
N ALA A 17 8.96 -2.74 -10.12
CA ALA A 17 10.38 -2.66 -9.80
C ALA A 17 11.13 -4.00 -9.96
N VAL A 18 10.42 -5.13 -9.87
CA VAL A 18 11.02 -6.48 -9.92
C VAL A 18 10.46 -7.34 -11.05
N ARG A 19 9.49 -6.83 -11.82
CA ARG A 19 8.84 -7.61 -12.86
C ARG A 19 9.87 -8.03 -13.92
N PRO A 20 9.82 -9.28 -14.40
CA PRO A 20 10.64 -9.70 -15.52
C PRO A 20 10.17 -9.06 -16.83
N ALA A 21 11.04 -9.07 -17.85
CA ALA A 21 10.65 -8.72 -19.21
C ALA A 21 9.56 -9.69 -19.73
N GLY A 22 8.66 -9.19 -20.57
CA GLY A 22 7.55 -9.95 -21.15
C GLY A 22 6.21 -9.76 -20.44
N PRO A 23 5.30 -10.75 -20.48
CA PRO A 23 3.95 -10.61 -19.97
C PRO A 23 3.91 -10.49 -18.45
N HIS A 24 2.84 -9.89 -17.93
CA HIS A 24 2.66 -9.71 -16.49
C HIS A 24 2.57 -11.06 -15.77
N ARG A 25 3.25 -11.17 -14.62
CA ARG A 25 3.13 -12.33 -13.73
C ARG A 25 2.07 -12.06 -12.67
N ALA A 26 0.84 -12.49 -12.94
CA ALA A 26 -0.32 -12.24 -12.08
C ALA A 26 -0.08 -12.62 -10.62
N GLY A 27 0.56 -13.77 -10.34
CA GLY A 27 0.87 -14.19 -8.97
C GLY A 27 1.83 -13.26 -8.23
N LEU A 28 2.85 -12.70 -8.91
CA LEU A 28 3.78 -11.76 -8.29
C LEU A 28 3.13 -10.39 -8.08
N LEU A 29 2.31 -9.94 -9.02
CA LEU A 29 1.52 -8.72 -8.87
C LEU A 29 0.55 -8.84 -7.69
N ALA A 30 -0.21 -9.94 -7.62
CA ALA A 30 -1.12 -10.22 -6.53
C ALA A 30 -0.38 -10.27 -5.19
N ALA A 31 0.79 -10.92 -5.12
CA ALA A 31 1.62 -10.94 -3.92
C ALA A 31 2.08 -9.54 -3.50
N ALA A 32 2.51 -8.69 -4.44
CA ALA A 32 2.95 -7.32 -4.14
C ALA A 32 1.80 -6.46 -3.59
N VAL A 33 0.64 -6.53 -4.24
CA VAL A 33 -0.58 -5.79 -3.84
C VAL A 33 -1.08 -6.28 -2.48
N ALA A 34 -1.14 -7.60 -2.28
CA ALA A 34 -1.53 -8.19 -1.00
C ALA A 34 -0.56 -7.78 0.10
N LEU A 35 0.74 -7.80 -0.15
CA LEU A 35 1.76 -7.44 0.84
C LEU A 35 1.69 -5.96 1.22
N ALA A 36 1.45 -5.06 0.26
CA ALA A 36 1.29 -3.63 0.52
C ALA A 36 0.02 -3.32 1.35
N ASN A 37 -1.01 -4.16 1.26
CA ASN A 37 -2.25 -4.05 2.06
C ASN A 37 -2.25 -4.93 3.31
N ALA A 38 -1.21 -5.74 3.54
CA ALA A 38 -1.26 -6.81 4.53
C ALA A 38 -1.40 -6.30 5.97
N ALA A 39 -0.97 -5.07 6.25
CA ALA A 39 -1.14 -4.44 7.56
C ALA A 39 -2.62 -4.25 7.92
N ASP A 40 -3.47 -3.85 6.97
CA ASP A 40 -4.93 -3.68 7.16
C ASP A 40 -5.69 -5.00 7.34
N LEU A 41 -5.06 -6.15 7.13
CA LEU A 41 -5.68 -7.44 7.43
C LEU A 41 -5.91 -7.63 8.94
N ASP A 42 -5.35 -6.76 9.78
CA ASP A 42 -5.66 -6.68 11.21
C ASP A 42 -7.13 -6.33 11.53
N PHE A 43 -7.89 -5.80 10.57
CA PHE A 43 -9.35 -5.70 10.69
C PHE A 43 -10.04 -7.06 10.76
N VAL A 44 -9.50 -8.10 10.11
CA VAL A 44 -10.15 -9.42 9.99
C VAL A 44 -10.45 -10.05 11.37
N PRO A 45 -9.47 -10.22 12.29
CA PRO A 45 -9.78 -10.77 13.61
C PRO A 45 -10.78 -9.90 14.38
N GLY A 46 -10.71 -8.57 14.25
CA GLY A 46 -11.68 -7.66 14.85
C GLY A 46 -13.10 -7.89 14.32
N ILE A 47 -13.25 -8.03 13.00
CA ILE A 47 -14.55 -8.30 12.35
C ILE A 47 -15.13 -9.62 12.85
N LEU A 48 -14.31 -10.67 12.92
CA LEU A 48 -14.73 -11.98 13.42
C LEU A 48 -15.19 -11.92 14.89
N LEU A 49 -14.54 -11.11 15.72
CA LEU A 49 -14.91 -10.89 17.12
C LEU A 49 -16.06 -9.88 17.32
N GLY A 50 -16.53 -9.23 16.25
CA GLY A 50 -17.59 -8.22 16.34
C GLY A 50 -17.10 -6.81 16.72
N HIS A 51 -15.78 -6.62 16.80
CA HIS A 51 -15.12 -5.36 17.10
C HIS A 51 -14.08 -5.03 16.01
N PRO A 52 -14.50 -4.62 14.80
CA PRO A 52 -13.61 -4.47 13.64
C PRO A 52 -12.34 -3.65 13.91
N GLY A 53 -12.46 -2.53 14.64
CA GLY A 53 -11.32 -1.67 14.94
C GLY A 53 -10.40 -2.14 16.08
N MET A 54 -10.63 -3.31 16.68
CA MET A 54 -9.94 -3.74 17.91
C MET A 54 -8.41 -3.84 17.76
N PHE A 55 -7.93 -4.35 16.61
CA PHE A 55 -6.50 -4.58 16.38
C PHE A 55 -5.89 -3.60 15.37
N HIS A 56 -6.72 -2.81 14.71
CA HIS A 56 -6.29 -1.91 13.65
C HIS A 56 -5.36 -0.82 14.19
N ARG A 57 -4.30 -0.50 13.44
CA ARG A 57 -3.20 0.42 13.83
C ARG A 57 -2.41 -0.07 15.06
N GLY A 58 -2.46 -1.37 15.32
CA GLY A 58 -1.66 -2.05 16.33
C GLY A 58 -0.28 -2.46 15.81
N VAL A 59 0.17 -3.67 16.19
CA VAL A 59 1.52 -4.19 15.90
C VAL A 59 1.82 -4.27 14.40
N THR A 60 0.82 -4.51 13.57
CA THR A 60 0.93 -4.57 12.09
C THR A 60 1.41 -3.26 11.46
N HIS A 61 1.16 -2.11 12.08
CA HIS A 61 1.52 -0.79 11.55
C HIS A 61 2.83 -0.29 12.17
N THR A 62 3.82 -1.17 12.36
CA THR A 62 5.08 -0.87 13.05
C THR A 62 6.29 -1.33 12.26
N VAL A 63 7.44 -0.69 12.50
CA VAL A 63 8.72 -1.10 11.93
C VAL A 63 9.11 -2.51 12.34
N ALA A 64 8.66 -2.98 13.51
CA ALA A 64 8.83 -4.38 13.89
C ALA A 64 8.07 -5.34 12.98
N ALA A 65 6.84 -5.00 12.56
CA ALA A 65 6.11 -5.79 11.56
C ALA A 65 6.81 -5.78 10.19
N VAL A 66 7.36 -4.64 9.76
CA VAL A 66 8.19 -4.54 8.54
C VAL A 66 9.36 -5.54 8.59
N VAL A 67 10.12 -5.55 9.70
CA VAL A 67 11.26 -6.46 9.89
C VAL A 67 10.78 -7.92 9.91
N ALA A 68 9.69 -8.22 10.64
CA ALA A 68 9.13 -9.56 10.70
C ALA A 68 8.74 -10.08 9.31
N VAL A 69 8.08 -9.26 8.49
CA VAL A 69 7.72 -9.59 7.11
C VAL A 69 8.96 -9.88 6.25
N GLY A 70 10.01 -9.06 6.38
CA GLY A 70 11.30 -9.30 5.74
C GLY A 70 11.92 -10.64 6.13
N CYS A 71 11.95 -10.95 7.42
CA CYS A 71 12.44 -12.21 7.96
C CYS A 71 11.62 -13.40 7.43
N LEU A 72 10.29 -13.33 7.47
CA LEU A 72 9.42 -14.37 6.94
C LEU A 72 9.66 -14.61 5.44
N ALA A 73 9.81 -13.54 4.66
CA ALA A 73 10.13 -13.66 3.24
C ALA A 73 11.47 -14.35 2.99
N ALA A 74 12.47 -14.17 3.87
CA ALA A 74 13.75 -14.86 3.81
C ALA A 74 13.64 -16.37 4.12
N LEU A 75 12.67 -16.78 4.94
CA LEU A 75 12.45 -18.20 5.27
C LEU A 75 11.84 -18.99 4.10
N VAL A 76 11.02 -18.34 3.25
CA VAL A 76 10.39 -18.97 2.08
C VAL A 76 11.40 -19.25 0.96
N GLY A 77 12.60 -18.68 1.03
CA GLY A 77 13.69 -19.02 0.12
C GLY A 77 14.88 -18.07 0.27
N PRO A 78 16.10 -18.56 -0.01
CA PRO A 78 17.31 -17.76 0.16
C PRO A 78 17.28 -16.55 -0.78
N GLY A 79 17.59 -15.37 -0.23
CA GLY A 79 17.81 -14.17 -1.03
C GLY A 79 17.52 -12.88 -0.28
N GLY A 80 18.59 -12.15 0.10
CA GLY A 80 18.46 -10.82 0.71
C GLY A 80 17.63 -9.84 -0.14
N ARG A 81 17.63 -10.00 -1.47
CA ARG A 81 16.77 -9.23 -2.39
C ARG A 81 15.28 -9.43 -2.14
N ARG A 82 14.84 -10.66 -1.84
CA ARG A 82 13.43 -10.97 -1.56
C ARG A 82 13.01 -10.38 -0.23
N ALA A 83 13.82 -10.57 0.81
CA ALA A 83 13.58 -9.99 2.12
C ALA A 83 13.50 -8.47 2.06
N LEU A 84 14.43 -7.83 1.34
CA LEU A 84 14.43 -6.39 1.11
C LEU A 84 13.19 -5.93 0.35
N TRP A 85 12.83 -6.61 -0.74
CA TRP A 85 11.62 -6.28 -1.51
C TRP A 85 10.36 -6.40 -0.66
N ALA A 86 10.22 -7.47 0.12
CA ALA A 86 9.07 -7.69 0.98
C ALA A 86 8.98 -6.61 2.07
N SER A 87 10.12 -6.31 2.72
CA SER A 87 10.22 -5.27 3.74
C SER A 87 9.86 -3.89 3.17
N ALA A 88 10.42 -3.54 2.00
CA ALA A 88 10.15 -2.25 1.35
C ALA A 88 8.68 -2.13 0.91
N THR A 89 8.11 -3.21 0.38
CA THR A 89 6.70 -3.26 -0.01
C THR A 89 5.79 -3.07 1.20
N TYR A 90 6.06 -3.76 2.32
CA TYR A 90 5.27 -3.60 3.54
C TYR A 90 5.49 -2.24 4.20
N ALA A 91 6.73 -1.72 4.21
CA ALA A 91 7.05 -0.40 4.75
C ALA A 91 6.36 0.74 3.99
N SER A 92 6.04 0.55 2.70
CA SER A 92 5.25 1.52 1.94
C SER A 92 3.88 1.77 2.57
N HIS A 93 3.32 0.79 3.28
CA HIS A 93 2.08 0.95 4.02
C HIS A 93 2.20 2.01 5.11
N LEU A 94 3.22 1.87 5.99
CA LEU A 94 3.50 2.83 7.06
C LEU A 94 3.80 4.22 6.51
N LEU A 95 4.56 4.29 5.41
CA LEU A 95 4.90 5.56 4.77
C LEU A 95 3.65 6.28 4.26
N LEU A 96 2.74 5.57 3.60
CA LEU A 96 1.49 6.13 3.13
C LEU A 96 0.61 6.56 4.32
N ASP A 97 0.47 5.73 5.35
CA ASP A 97 -0.28 6.06 6.56
C ASP A 97 0.26 7.32 7.26
N PHE A 98 1.57 7.54 7.26
CA PHE A 98 2.16 8.76 7.81
C PHE A 98 1.71 10.04 7.07
N PHE A 99 1.44 9.94 5.75
CA PHE A 99 0.93 11.04 4.92
C PHE A 99 -0.59 11.06 4.75
N THR A 100 -1.30 10.22 5.51
CA THR A 100 -2.74 10.10 5.44
C THR A 100 -3.41 10.90 6.52
N ILE A 101 -4.46 11.64 6.20
CA ILE A 101 -5.19 12.40 7.20
C ILE A 101 -5.81 11.44 8.21
N ASP A 102 -5.60 11.71 9.50
CA ASP A 102 -6.18 10.93 10.58
C ASP A 102 -7.15 11.73 11.41
N ARG A 103 -8.42 11.32 11.39
CA ARG A 103 -9.50 11.96 12.15
C ARG A 103 -9.83 11.19 13.43
N ARG A 104 -9.07 10.15 13.78
CA ARG A 104 -9.33 9.33 14.97
C ARG A 104 -8.22 9.48 16.00
N PRO A 105 -8.53 9.95 17.23
CA PRO A 105 -7.57 9.94 18.31
C PRO A 105 -7.28 8.50 18.77
N PRO A 106 -6.06 8.19 19.21
CA PRO A 106 -4.86 9.03 19.10
C PRO A 106 -4.40 9.21 17.64
N TYR A 107 -4.13 10.44 17.21
CA TYR A 107 -3.83 10.76 15.80
C TYR A 107 -2.45 10.24 15.38
N GLY A 108 -2.35 9.63 14.19
CA GLY A 108 -1.13 9.07 13.60
C GLY A 108 -0.90 7.59 13.92
N GLY A 109 0.24 7.05 13.50
CA GLY A 109 0.63 5.66 13.77
C GLY A 109 1.80 5.54 14.75
N ARG A 110 1.83 4.45 15.53
CA ARG A 110 3.01 4.08 16.35
C ARG A 110 4.09 3.39 15.51
N PHE A 111 4.49 4.04 14.42
CA PHE A 111 5.34 3.42 13.39
C PHE A 111 6.69 2.92 13.92
N LEU A 112 7.22 3.54 14.98
CA LEU A 112 8.53 3.19 15.55
C LEU A 112 8.48 2.19 16.71
N TRP A 113 7.32 1.63 17.04
CA TRP A 113 7.23 0.57 18.06
C TRP A 113 8.06 -0.66 17.62
N PRO A 114 8.79 -1.33 18.53
CA PRO A 114 8.82 -1.21 20.01
C PRO A 114 9.80 -0.18 20.57
N PHE A 115 10.47 0.61 19.74
CA PHE A 115 11.48 1.57 20.20
C PHE A 115 10.86 2.84 20.79
N SER A 116 9.63 3.18 20.38
CA SER A 116 8.89 4.35 20.86
C SER A 116 7.38 4.09 20.85
N ASP A 117 6.68 4.64 21.82
CA ASP A 117 5.22 4.64 21.91
C ASP A 117 4.58 5.91 21.33
N ALA A 118 5.39 6.82 20.79
CA ALA A 118 4.91 8.05 20.18
C ALA A 118 4.10 7.78 18.91
N TYR A 119 3.10 8.63 18.69
CA TYR A 119 2.30 8.64 17.47
C TYR A 119 2.88 9.65 16.49
N TYR A 120 3.02 9.22 15.24
CA TYR A 120 3.60 10.03 14.17
C TYR A 120 2.56 10.26 13.09
N LEU A 121 2.44 11.52 12.68
CA LEU A 121 1.59 11.98 11.58
C LEU A 121 2.30 13.13 10.89
N SER A 122 2.31 13.14 9.56
CA SER A 122 2.89 14.25 8.79
C SER A 122 2.09 15.54 9.04
N PRO A 123 2.73 16.72 9.13
CA PRO A 123 2.01 17.99 9.13
C PRO A 123 1.29 18.27 7.80
N VAL A 124 1.66 17.56 6.74
CA VAL A 124 1.03 17.63 5.41
C VAL A 124 0.47 16.26 5.07
N THR A 125 -0.85 16.15 5.02
CA THR A 125 -1.57 14.88 4.78
C THR A 125 -2.38 14.93 3.48
N PRO A 126 -1.74 14.75 2.31
CA PRO A 126 -2.43 14.85 1.02
C PRO A 126 -3.36 13.68 0.74
N LEU A 127 -3.18 12.55 1.44
CA LEU A 127 -4.01 11.37 1.24
C LEU A 127 -5.26 11.43 2.14
N PRO A 128 -6.46 11.21 1.59
CA PRO A 128 -7.70 11.16 2.36
C PRO A 128 -7.75 9.88 3.20
N GLU A 129 -8.78 9.69 4.02
CA GLU A 129 -9.05 8.39 4.66
C GLU A 129 -10.53 8.04 4.56
N ILE A 130 -10.81 6.74 4.55
CA ILE A 130 -12.12 6.21 4.91
C ILE A 130 -12.20 6.05 6.42
N VAL A 131 -13.13 6.76 7.05
CA VAL A 131 -13.36 6.72 8.51
C VAL A 131 -14.22 5.50 8.85
N VAL A 132 -13.57 4.37 9.14
CA VAL A 132 -14.21 3.06 9.37
C VAL A 132 -14.99 2.91 10.69
N ASP A 133 -16.30 2.88 10.73
CA ASP A 133 -17.05 2.72 11.98
C ASP A 133 -16.82 1.33 12.64
N GLY A 134 -16.16 1.33 13.80
CA GLY A 134 -15.80 0.11 14.53
C GLY A 134 -16.85 -0.38 15.53
N SER A 135 -18.01 0.27 15.65
CA SER A 135 -19.05 -0.04 16.64
C SER A 135 -19.71 -1.41 16.44
N GLY A 136 -19.59 -1.98 15.24
CA GLY A 136 -20.04 -3.34 14.94
C GLY A 136 -19.80 -3.70 13.48
N ARG A 137 -20.03 -4.99 13.14
CA ARG A 137 -19.77 -5.51 11.78
C ARG A 137 -20.54 -4.75 10.70
N MET A 138 -21.84 -4.49 10.91
CA MET A 138 -22.66 -3.79 9.92
C MET A 138 -22.27 -2.32 9.79
N ALA A 139 -21.95 -1.65 10.90
CA ALA A 139 -21.48 -0.28 10.90
C ALA A 139 -20.15 -0.14 10.13
N PHE A 140 -19.23 -1.10 10.32
CA PHE A 140 -17.98 -1.18 9.56
C PHE A 140 -18.24 -1.21 8.06
N PHE A 141 -19.03 -2.16 7.55
CA PHE A 141 -19.27 -2.24 6.11
C PHE A 141 -20.05 -1.03 5.59
N ALA A 142 -21.04 -0.53 6.33
CA ALA A 142 -21.79 0.66 5.97
C ALA A 142 -20.88 1.90 5.85
N SER A 143 -19.87 2.01 6.72
CA SER A 143 -18.90 3.10 6.67
C SER A 143 -17.94 3.03 5.47
N LEU A 144 -17.84 1.89 4.77
CA LEU A 144 -17.03 1.77 3.57
C LEU A 144 -17.76 2.25 2.31
N VAL A 145 -19.09 2.10 2.27
CA VAL A 145 -19.91 2.27 1.05
C VAL A 145 -20.88 3.45 1.09
N GLY A 146 -20.74 4.33 2.09
CA GLY A 146 -21.62 5.49 2.25
C GLY A 146 -21.35 6.62 1.23
N PRO A 147 -22.32 7.53 1.03
CA PRO A 147 -22.12 8.70 0.15
C PRO A 147 -20.91 9.57 0.55
N HIS A 148 -20.57 9.59 1.84
CA HIS A 148 -19.43 10.33 2.38
C HIS A 148 -18.07 9.71 2.00
N THR A 149 -18.01 8.42 1.61
CA THR A 149 -16.76 7.78 1.15
C THR A 149 -16.57 7.82 -0.36
N ALA A 150 -17.62 8.10 -1.13
CA ALA A 150 -17.55 8.21 -2.59
C ALA A 150 -16.40 9.14 -3.10
N PRO A 151 -16.20 10.36 -2.57
CA PRO A 151 -15.09 11.20 -3.03
C PRO A 151 -13.72 10.61 -2.66
N VAL A 152 -13.61 9.93 -1.52
CA VAL A 152 -12.38 9.26 -1.08
C VAL A 152 -12.04 8.12 -2.03
N TRP A 153 -13.00 7.25 -2.33
CA TRP A 153 -12.86 6.18 -3.31
C TRP A 153 -12.48 6.70 -4.69
N ALA A 154 -13.12 7.77 -5.15
CA ALA A 154 -12.81 8.37 -6.45
C ALA A 154 -11.35 8.87 -6.50
N GLN A 155 -10.89 9.56 -5.45
CA GLN A 155 -9.50 10.01 -5.35
C GLN A 155 -8.51 8.84 -5.31
N GLU A 156 -8.83 7.80 -4.54
CA GLU A 156 -8.02 6.60 -4.40
C GLU A 156 -7.87 5.80 -5.69
N ILE A 157 -8.98 5.59 -6.40
CA ILE A 157 -9.00 4.93 -7.71
C ILE A 157 -8.27 5.79 -8.75
N ALA A 158 -8.46 7.11 -8.72
CA ALA A 158 -7.75 8.03 -9.61
C ALA A 158 -6.24 7.97 -9.38
N LEU A 159 -5.77 7.95 -8.12
CA LEU A 159 -4.36 7.81 -7.78
C LEU A 159 -3.78 6.49 -8.33
N LEU A 160 -4.46 5.37 -8.10
CA LEU A 160 -4.05 4.07 -8.64
C LEU A 160 -3.97 4.10 -10.17
N GLY A 161 -5.02 4.62 -10.83
CA GLY A 161 -5.07 4.75 -12.29
C GLY A 161 -3.96 5.63 -12.85
N LEU A 162 -3.67 6.76 -12.20
CA LEU A 162 -2.58 7.67 -12.57
C LEU A 162 -1.21 7.01 -12.44
N VAL A 163 -0.97 6.27 -11.35
CA VAL A 163 0.28 5.53 -11.15
C VAL A 163 0.47 4.47 -12.24
N VAL A 164 -0.57 3.69 -12.53
CA VAL A 164 -0.53 2.68 -13.61
C VAL A 164 -0.27 3.37 -14.96
N ALA A 165 -1.02 4.41 -15.29
CA ALA A 165 -0.86 5.14 -16.55
C ALA A 165 0.55 5.74 -16.69
N ALA A 166 1.09 6.34 -15.64
CA ALA A 166 2.42 6.93 -15.63
C ALA A 166 3.52 5.88 -15.87
N VAL A 167 3.42 4.71 -15.23
CA VAL A 167 4.37 3.61 -15.44
C VAL A 167 4.32 3.11 -16.89
N HIS A 168 3.11 2.91 -17.44
CA HIS A 168 2.95 2.46 -18.82
C HIS A 168 3.48 3.51 -19.82
N ALA A 169 3.21 4.80 -19.59
CA ALA A 169 3.75 5.88 -20.42
C ALA A 169 5.28 5.93 -20.36
N LEU A 170 5.88 5.87 -19.17
CA LEU A 170 7.33 5.85 -18.99
C LEU A 170 7.97 4.66 -19.71
N ARG A 171 7.37 3.46 -19.62
CA ARG A 171 7.86 2.29 -20.32
C ARG A 171 7.76 2.42 -21.84
N ALA A 172 6.68 3.01 -22.34
CA ALA A 172 6.51 3.26 -23.77
C ALA A 172 7.57 4.23 -24.30
N VAL A 173 7.90 5.28 -23.53
CA VAL A 173 8.96 6.24 -23.86
C VAL A 173 10.34 5.56 -23.85
N ILE A 174 10.64 4.75 -22.84
CA ILE A 174 11.93 4.03 -22.75
C ILE A 174 12.08 2.99 -23.87
N ALA A 175 10.99 2.33 -24.25
CA ALA A 175 10.96 1.36 -25.34
C ALA A 175 10.90 2.01 -26.73
N TRP A 176 10.69 3.32 -26.82
CA TRP A 176 10.63 4.03 -28.09
C TRP A 176 12.00 3.97 -28.77
N PRO A 177 12.11 3.36 -29.96
CA PRO A 177 13.36 3.38 -30.71
C PRO A 177 13.70 4.84 -31.00
N ALA A 178 14.86 5.30 -30.54
CA ALA A 178 15.40 6.57 -31.02
C ALA A 178 15.42 6.51 -32.54
N TRP A 179 14.68 7.40 -33.19
CA TRP A 179 14.51 7.46 -34.64
C TRP A 179 15.85 7.30 -35.34
N SER A 180 16.12 6.13 -35.93
CA SER A 180 17.30 5.84 -36.73
C SER A 180 17.12 6.42 -38.14
N GLY A 181 17.05 7.74 -38.21
CA GLY A 181 16.92 8.50 -39.45
C GLY A 181 18.26 9.04 -39.91
N ILE A 182 19.20 8.17 -40.26
CA ILE A 182 20.31 8.48 -41.17
C ILE A 182 20.57 7.22 -42.02
N ALA A 183 20.03 7.23 -43.24
CA ALA A 183 20.53 6.51 -44.42
C ALA A 183 19.69 7.03 -45.60
N GLU A 184 20.10 8.12 -46.23
CA GLU A 184 20.95 8.17 -47.43
C GLU A 184 20.06 8.67 -48.59
N GLU A 185 20.17 9.96 -48.88
CA GLU A 185 19.78 10.51 -50.18
C GLU A 185 20.75 9.97 -51.25
N PRO A 186 20.27 9.44 -52.39
CA PRO A 186 21.08 9.29 -53.58
C PRO A 186 21.31 10.62 -54.30
#